data_AF-A0A945SCH1-F1
#
_entry.id   AF-A0A945SCH1-F1
#
_cell.length_a   1.000
_cell.length_b   1.000
_cell.length_c   1.000
_cell.angle_alpha   90.00
_cell.angle_beta   90.00
_cell.angle_gamma   90.00
#
_symmetry.space_group_name_H-M   'P 1'
#
loop_
_entity.id
_entity.type
_entity.pdbx_description
1 polymer ?
#
loop_
_entity_poly.entity_id
_entity_poly.type
_entity_poly.pdbx_seq_one_letter_code
_entity_poly.pdbx_strand_id
1 'polypeptide(L)'
;MTHEVRTVTPGPKLGTVRAQDGTVLQPPEDWELVPPGDAALTRRIKQDGPTWTVQEKHGRRVFSQGVWAPKHVVVRVRKALGKQRATPEYARKKEADRRRRDRDEKEYQGEFEEAVRIFLRFHTNHDALEKRLAQAVAAHATPVGSGTVARTRRISVEDRAEAAVIAWLRHQTTLYDRMDIPRVKGKRREVRRALARGSRELLSAYRRPEPIPSPCPLAQALDRAAQEGGTPGPEAPSKRTYPKRLPPGFDGDFFLSALVIAFTLANG
;
A
#
# COMPACT_ATOMS: atom_id res chain seq x y z
N MET A 1 -30.70 10.20 -28.16
CA MET A 1 -30.24 11.20 -27.15
C MET A 1 -28.74 11.02 -27.00
N THR A 2 -27.94 12.07 -27.22
CA THR A 2 -26.49 12.02 -27.02
C THR A 2 -26.21 11.89 -25.53
N HIS A 3 -25.82 10.69 -25.10
CA HIS A 3 -25.37 10.49 -23.72
C HIS A 3 -24.08 11.30 -23.52
N GLU A 4 -24.01 12.05 -22.41
CA GLU A 4 -22.90 12.93 -22.07
C GLU A 4 -21.98 12.28 -21.03
N VAL A 5 -20.71 12.70 -20.97
CA VAL A 5 -19.78 12.33 -19.90
C VAL A 5 -20.17 13.04 -18.60
N ARG A 6 -20.36 12.30 -17.50
CA ARG A 6 -20.82 12.86 -16.22
C ARG A 6 -20.05 12.32 -15.03
N THR A 7 -19.98 13.13 -13.98
CA THR A 7 -19.60 12.68 -12.64
C THR A 7 -20.83 12.71 -11.76
N VAL A 8 -21.12 11.58 -11.11
CA VAL A 8 -22.33 11.36 -10.31
C VAL A 8 -21.96 10.74 -8.97
N THR A 9 -22.88 10.77 -8.01
CA THR A 9 -22.76 10.07 -6.73
C THR A 9 -23.71 8.86 -6.68
N PRO A 10 -23.51 7.88 -5.78
CA PRO A 10 -24.46 6.79 -5.60
C PRO A 10 -25.88 7.32 -5.32
N GLY A 11 -26.87 6.78 -6.02
CA GLY A 11 -28.27 7.13 -5.81
C GLY A 11 -28.86 6.44 -4.55
N PRO A 12 -30.05 6.87 -4.10
CA PRO A 12 -30.70 6.31 -2.91
C PRO A 12 -31.19 4.87 -3.10
N LYS A 13 -31.43 4.45 -4.35
CA LYS A 13 -31.81 3.08 -4.71
C LYS A 13 -30.68 2.38 -5.45
N LEU A 14 -30.59 1.06 -5.32
CA LEU A 14 -29.64 0.26 -6.08
C LEU A 14 -29.85 0.48 -7.59
N GLY A 15 -28.76 0.63 -8.33
CA GLY A 15 -28.80 0.89 -9.78
C GLY A 15 -29.12 2.32 -10.17
N THR A 16 -29.37 3.23 -9.23
CA THR A 16 -29.56 4.66 -9.51
C THR A 16 -28.33 5.48 -9.17
N VAL A 17 -28.19 6.64 -9.80
CA VAL A 17 -27.14 7.62 -9.51
C VAL A 17 -27.75 8.98 -9.23
N ARG A 18 -27.03 9.85 -8.52
CA ARG A 18 -27.44 11.23 -8.25
C ARG A 18 -26.48 12.20 -8.93
N ALA A 19 -27.03 13.06 -9.79
CA ALA A 19 -26.29 14.13 -10.46
C ALA A 19 -25.95 15.28 -9.50
N GLN A 20 -25.15 16.24 -9.98
CA GLN A 20 -24.63 17.34 -9.14
C GLN A 20 -25.72 18.31 -8.68
N ASP A 21 -26.78 18.47 -9.47
CA ASP A 21 -27.99 19.24 -9.16
C ASP A 21 -28.91 18.52 -8.16
N GLY A 22 -28.57 17.31 -7.72
CA GLY A 22 -29.36 16.49 -6.81
C GLY A 22 -30.39 15.59 -7.51
N THR A 23 -30.53 15.68 -8.83
CA THR A 23 -31.46 14.86 -9.61
C THR A 23 -31.05 13.38 -9.58
N VAL A 24 -32.01 12.50 -9.33
CA VAL A 24 -31.80 11.05 -9.39
C VAL A 24 -31.98 10.59 -10.82
N LEU A 25 -30.95 9.96 -11.38
CA LEU A 25 -30.93 9.43 -12.74
C LEU A 25 -30.85 7.90 -12.72
N GLN A 26 -31.51 7.28 -13.69
CA GLN A 26 -31.27 5.89 -14.06
C GLN A 26 -30.20 5.86 -15.16
N PRO A 27 -29.14 5.05 -15.02
CA PRO A 27 -28.26 4.72 -16.13
C PRO A 27 -29.07 4.11 -17.29
N PRO A 28 -28.71 4.38 -18.56
CA PRO A 28 -29.38 3.75 -19.69
C PRO A 28 -29.36 2.22 -19.59
N GLU A 29 -30.43 1.56 -20.06
CA GLU A 29 -30.60 0.10 -19.94
C GLU A 29 -29.49 -0.69 -20.65
N ASP A 30 -28.91 -0.12 -21.71
CA ASP A 30 -27.81 -0.71 -22.46
C ASP A 30 -26.44 -0.44 -21.82
N TRP A 31 -26.38 0.16 -20.62
CA TRP A 31 -25.13 0.42 -19.90
C TRP A 31 -24.88 -0.64 -18.82
N GLU A 32 -23.61 -0.90 -18.54
CA GLU A 32 -23.18 -1.72 -17.40
C GLU A 32 -22.26 -0.92 -16.47
N LEU A 33 -22.32 -1.23 -15.18
CA LEU A 33 -21.41 -0.67 -14.20
C LEU A 33 -20.10 -1.46 -14.19
N VAL A 34 -19.02 -0.80 -14.60
CA VAL A 34 -17.68 -1.35 -14.48
C VAL A 34 -17.11 -1.01 -13.10
N PRO A 35 -16.82 -2.00 -12.25
CA PRO A 35 -16.29 -1.76 -10.91
C PRO A 35 -14.88 -1.15 -10.95
N PRO A 36 -14.45 -0.44 -9.91
CA PRO A 36 -13.07 0.02 -9.80
C PRO A 36 -12.09 -1.17 -9.72
N GLY A 37 -10.88 -1.01 -10.28
CA GLY A 37 -9.79 -1.99 -10.15
C GLY A 37 -8.93 -2.14 -11.41
N ASP A 38 -9.56 -2.21 -12.58
CA ASP A 38 -8.83 -2.29 -13.86
C ASP A 38 -8.71 -0.89 -14.49
N ALA A 39 -7.57 -0.24 -14.21
CA ALA A 39 -7.28 1.09 -14.72
C ALA A 39 -7.16 1.13 -16.26
N ALA A 40 -6.69 0.04 -16.89
CA ALA A 40 -6.57 -0.02 -18.34
C ALA A 40 -7.95 -0.13 -19.01
N LEU A 41 -8.84 -0.94 -18.44
CA LEU A 41 -10.23 -1.09 -18.89
C LEU A 41 -10.99 0.23 -18.77
N THR A 42 -11.01 0.83 -17.58
CA THR A 42 -11.74 2.07 -17.32
C THR A 42 -11.19 3.26 -18.10
N ARG A 43 -9.87 3.35 -18.33
CA ARG A 43 -9.26 4.38 -19.19
C ARG A 43 -9.72 4.27 -20.64
N ARG A 44 -9.72 3.07 -21.23
CA ARG A 44 -10.14 2.84 -22.62
C ARG A 44 -11.63 3.08 -22.81
N ILE A 45 -12.47 2.61 -21.88
CA ILE A 45 -13.92 2.88 -21.91
C ILE A 45 -14.21 4.39 -21.94
N LYS A 46 -13.50 5.18 -21.12
CA LYS A 46 -13.65 6.65 -21.10
C LYS A 46 -13.19 7.35 -22.37
N GLN A 47 -12.32 6.72 -23.16
CA GLN A 47 -11.88 7.27 -24.45
C GLN A 47 -12.88 6.93 -25.58
N ASP A 48 -13.57 5.80 -25.47
CA ASP A 48 -14.41 5.23 -26.52
C ASP A 48 -15.87 5.73 -26.51
N GLY A 49 -16.26 6.62 -25.58
CA GLY A 49 -17.60 7.17 -25.57
C GLY A 49 -18.05 7.80 -24.25
N PRO A 50 -19.35 8.09 -24.13
CA PRO A 50 -19.91 8.70 -22.94
C PRO A 50 -19.90 7.74 -21.75
N THR A 51 -19.59 8.29 -20.57
CA THR A 51 -19.48 7.50 -19.34
C THR A 51 -19.98 8.30 -18.14
N TRP A 52 -20.55 7.62 -17.15
CA TRP A 52 -20.89 8.23 -15.86
C TRP A 52 -19.96 7.67 -14.80
N THR A 53 -19.06 8.50 -14.27
CA THR A 53 -18.14 8.11 -13.19
C THR A 53 -18.84 8.31 -11.85
N VAL A 54 -18.98 7.24 -11.08
CA VAL A 54 -19.60 7.29 -9.75
C VAL A 54 -18.53 7.57 -8.70
N GLN A 55 -18.66 8.68 -7.99
CA GLN A 55 -17.71 9.12 -6.95
C GLN A 55 -18.43 9.32 -5.62
N GLU A 56 -17.77 8.96 -4.53
CA GLU A 56 -18.28 9.11 -3.17
C GLU A 56 -17.22 9.74 -2.26
N LYS A 57 -17.61 10.77 -1.50
CA LYS A 57 -16.70 11.47 -0.60
C LYS A 57 -16.79 10.87 0.80
N HIS A 58 -15.68 10.33 1.29
CA HIS A 58 -15.52 9.97 2.70
C HIS A 58 -14.46 10.86 3.36
N GLY A 59 -14.91 11.75 4.24
CA GLY A 59 -14.05 12.75 4.88
C GLY A 59 -13.37 13.67 3.86
N ARG A 60 -12.03 13.65 3.83
CA ARG A 60 -11.22 14.44 2.88
C ARG A 60 -10.89 13.70 1.58
N ARG A 61 -11.31 12.44 1.42
CA ARG A 61 -10.96 11.59 0.28
C ARG A 61 -12.19 11.31 -0.58
N VAL A 62 -11.98 11.21 -1.89
CA VAL A 62 -12.98 10.80 -2.87
C VAL A 62 -12.66 9.39 -3.33
N PHE A 63 -13.65 8.51 -3.30
CA PHE A 63 -13.58 7.12 -3.68
C PHE A 63 -14.37 6.92 -4.98
N SER A 64 -13.83 6.15 -5.91
CA SER A 64 -14.56 5.73 -7.11
C SER A 64 -15.38 4.49 -6.79
N GLN A 65 -16.68 4.51 -7.10
CA GLN A 65 -17.57 3.36 -7.02
C GLN A 65 -17.75 2.65 -8.37
N GLY A 66 -17.06 3.11 -9.42
CA GLY A 66 -17.09 2.52 -10.74
C GLY A 66 -17.48 3.52 -11.83
N VAL A 67 -17.64 2.99 -13.03
CA VAL A 67 -17.98 3.77 -14.23
C VAL A 67 -19.11 3.06 -14.96
N TRP A 68 -20.24 3.73 -15.13
CA TRP A 68 -21.27 3.28 -16.06
C TRP A 68 -20.86 3.63 -17.49
N ALA A 69 -21.02 2.67 -18.40
CA ALA A 69 -20.71 2.84 -19.81
C ALA A 69 -21.55 1.88 -20.68
N PRO A 70 -21.72 2.17 -21.99
CA PRO A 70 -22.44 1.28 -22.90
C PRO A 70 -21.85 -0.15 -22.91
N LYS A 71 -22.70 -1.17 -22.74
CA LYS A 71 -22.33 -2.59 -22.69
C LYS A 71 -21.48 -3.00 -23.89
N HIS A 72 -21.84 -2.55 -25.09
CA HIS A 72 -21.09 -2.89 -26.31
C HIS A 72 -19.64 -2.36 -26.29
N VAL A 73 -19.40 -1.17 -25.71
CA VAL A 73 -18.05 -0.61 -25.51
C VAL A 73 -17.29 -1.45 -24.49
N VAL A 74 -17.90 -1.75 -23.35
CA VAL A 74 -17.26 -2.53 -22.28
C VAL A 74 -16.86 -3.92 -22.78
N VAL A 75 -17.76 -4.64 -23.47
CA VAL A 75 -17.49 -5.95 -24.08
C VAL A 75 -16.35 -5.86 -25.09
N ARG A 76 -16.38 -4.89 -26.00
CA ARG A 76 -15.32 -4.68 -27.02
C ARG A 76 -13.95 -4.45 -26.36
N VAL A 77 -13.89 -3.54 -25.38
CA VAL A 77 -12.65 -3.20 -24.67
C VAL A 77 -12.14 -4.38 -23.84
N ARG A 78 -13.01 -5.10 -23.12
CA ARG A 78 -12.64 -6.32 -22.38
C ARG A 78 -12.05 -7.37 -23.33
N LYS A 79 -12.68 -7.62 -24.48
CA LYS A 79 -12.18 -8.57 -25.49
C LYS A 79 -10.81 -8.15 -26.04
N ALA A 80 -10.64 -6.87 -26.37
CA ALA A 80 -9.37 -6.34 -26.84
C ALA A 80 -8.24 -6.46 -25.79
N LEU A 81 -8.54 -6.14 -24.53
CA LEU A 81 -7.60 -6.31 -23.41
C LEU A 81 -7.29 -7.79 -23.13
N GLY A 82 -8.28 -8.67 -23.22
CA GLY A 82 -8.09 -10.11 -23.08
C GLY A 82 -7.11 -10.66 -24.11
N LYS A 83 -7.31 -10.32 -25.40
CA LYS A 83 -6.39 -10.68 -26.49
C LYS A 83 -4.97 -10.16 -26.22
N GLN A 84 -4.84 -8.89 -25.83
CA GLN A 84 -3.54 -8.30 -25.51
C GLN A 84 -2.86 -9.02 -24.34
N ARG A 85 -3.61 -9.34 -23.28
CA ARG A 85 -3.08 -9.99 -22.07
C ARG A 85 -2.68 -11.45 -22.29
N ALA A 86 -3.29 -12.10 -23.28
CA ALA A 86 -2.97 -13.47 -23.66
C ALA A 86 -1.68 -13.59 -24.50
N THR A 87 -1.09 -12.48 -24.96
CA THR A 87 0.14 -12.57 -25.77
C THR A 87 1.36 -12.90 -24.92
N PRO A 88 2.29 -13.74 -25.41
CA PRO A 88 3.56 -14.00 -24.73
C PRO A 88 4.38 -12.73 -24.49
N GLU A 89 4.31 -11.76 -25.40
CA GLU A 89 4.96 -10.46 -25.28
C GLU A 89 4.48 -9.67 -24.06
N TYR A 90 3.17 -9.68 -23.79
CA TYR A 90 2.60 -9.02 -22.61
C TYR A 90 3.09 -9.68 -21.32
N ALA A 91 3.12 -11.02 -21.27
CA ALA A 91 3.64 -11.77 -20.13
C ALA A 91 5.14 -11.48 -19.89
N ARG A 92 5.96 -11.51 -20.95
CA ARG A 92 7.39 -11.17 -20.90
C ARG A 92 7.62 -9.74 -20.42
N LYS A 93 6.82 -8.77 -20.91
CA LYS A 93 6.90 -7.38 -20.46
C LYS A 93 6.55 -7.23 -18.99
N LYS A 94 5.47 -7.86 -18.51
CA LYS A 94 5.06 -7.81 -17.10
C LYS A 94 6.12 -8.42 -16.18
N GLU A 95 6.74 -9.52 -16.61
CA GLU A 95 7.85 -10.16 -15.91
C GLU A 95 9.08 -9.25 -15.85
N ALA A 96 9.48 -8.66 -16.98
CA ALA A 96 10.59 -7.71 -17.04
C ALA A 96 10.34 -6.49 -16.14
N ASP A 97 9.13 -5.94 -16.15
CA ASP A 97 8.73 -4.82 -15.28
C ASP A 97 8.78 -5.22 -13.79
N ARG A 98 8.39 -6.46 -13.44
CA ARG A 98 8.52 -6.98 -12.07
C ARG A 98 9.99 -7.06 -11.68
N ARG A 99 10.83 -7.72 -12.47
CA ARG A 99 12.27 -7.85 -12.20
C ARG A 99 12.96 -6.50 -12.09
N ARG A 100 12.57 -5.53 -12.92
CA ARG A 100 13.05 -4.15 -12.83
C ARG A 100 12.66 -3.52 -11.50
N ARG A 101 11.40 -3.60 -11.09
CA ARG A 101 10.95 -3.07 -9.78
C ARG A 101 11.63 -3.76 -8.60
N ASP A 102 11.80 -5.08 -8.65
CA ASP A 102 12.48 -5.83 -7.59
C ASP A 102 13.95 -5.40 -7.46
N ARG A 103 14.60 -5.09 -8.60
CA ARG A 103 15.96 -4.54 -8.62
C ARG A 103 15.99 -3.12 -8.04
N ASP A 104 15.14 -2.23 -8.54
CA ASP A 104 15.03 -0.84 -8.06
C ASP A 104 14.73 -0.81 -6.54
N GLU A 105 13.92 -1.75 -6.04
CA GLU A 105 13.61 -1.87 -4.61
C GLU A 105 14.81 -2.33 -3.79
N LYS A 106 15.56 -3.32 -4.26
CA LYS A 106 16.79 -3.78 -3.59
C LYS A 106 17.88 -2.71 -3.58
N GLU A 107 18.08 -2.04 -4.70
CA GLU A 107 19.04 -0.94 -4.82
C GLU A 107 18.70 0.18 -3.85
N TYR A 108 17.45 0.64 -3.87
CA TYR A 108 16.98 1.65 -2.94
C TYR A 108 17.06 1.21 -1.47
N GLN A 109 16.81 -0.07 -1.17
CA GLN A 109 16.98 -0.59 0.18
C GLN A 109 18.44 -0.49 0.64
N GLY A 110 19.40 -0.83 -0.22
CA GLY A 110 20.83 -0.67 0.08
C GLY A 110 21.25 0.78 0.29
N GLU A 111 20.82 1.69 -0.59
CA GLU A 111 21.07 3.14 -0.42
C GLU A 111 20.50 3.67 0.91
N PHE A 112 19.30 3.21 1.27
CA PHE A 112 18.65 3.63 2.50
C PHE A 112 19.32 3.03 3.74
N GLU A 113 19.75 1.77 3.68
CA GLU A 113 20.53 1.13 4.74
C GLU A 113 21.83 1.91 5.01
N GLU A 114 22.55 2.31 3.96
CA GLU A 114 23.76 3.11 4.10
C GLU A 114 23.48 4.49 4.71
N ALA A 115 22.41 5.17 4.28
CA ALA A 115 21.98 6.42 4.91
C ALA A 115 21.64 6.24 6.40
N VAL A 116 21.07 5.09 6.79
CA VAL A 116 20.83 4.74 8.19
C VAL A 116 22.15 4.53 8.94
N ARG A 117 23.12 3.82 8.36
CA ARG A 117 24.45 3.66 8.98
C ARG A 117 25.15 5.00 9.19
N ILE A 118 25.13 5.88 8.19
CA ILE A 118 25.67 7.24 8.29
C ILE A 118 25.01 8.01 9.44
N PHE A 119 23.70 7.87 9.63
CA PHE A 119 23.01 8.50 10.75
C PHE A 119 23.36 7.86 12.11
N LEU A 120 23.44 6.53 12.19
CA LEU A 120 23.79 5.81 13.42
C LEU A 120 25.20 6.21 13.88
N ARG A 121 26.17 6.16 12.95
CA ARG A 121 27.57 6.57 13.14
C ARG A 121 28.17 5.93 14.38
N PHE A 122 27.99 4.62 14.52
CA PHE A 122 28.50 3.90 15.67
C PHE A 122 30.03 3.83 15.65
N HIS A 123 30.63 3.71 16.83
CA HIS A 123 32.06 3.44 16.91
C HIS A 123 32.36 2.07 16.29
N THR A 124 33.56 1.88 15.75
CA THR A 124 33.96 0.63 15.07
C THR A 124 33.79 -0.62 15.95
N ASN A 125 33.96 -0.49 17.26
CA ASN A 125 33.67 -1.53 18.28
C ASN A 125 32.21 -2.04 18.25
N HIS A 126 31.30 -1.30 17.62
CA HIS A 126 29.87 -1.61 17.54
C HIS A 126 29.39 -1.76 16.09
N ASP A 127 30.29 -1.90 15.11
CA ASP A 127 29.97 -2.01 13.69
C ASP A 127 29.00 -3.16 13.38
N ALA A 128 29.18 -4.31 14.04
CA ALA A 128 28.27 -5.45 13.88
C ALA A 128 26.83 -5.13 14.33
N LEU A 129 26.68 -4.35 15.42
CA LEU A 129 25.38 -3.93 15.92
C LEU A 129 24.76 -2.85 15.03
N GLU A 130 25.57 -1.92 14.52
CA GLU A 130 25.16 -0.90 13.57
C GLU A 130 24.57 -1.53 12.30
N LYS A 131 25.30 -2.47 11.70
CA LYS A 131 24.86 -3.20 10.50
C LYS A 131 23.53 -3.91 10.73
N ARG A 132 23.40 -4.66 11.83
CA ARG A 132 22.14 -5.34 12.18
C ARG A 132 20.98 -4.36 12.34
N LEU A 133 21.20 -3.23 13.03
CA LEU A 133 20.17 -2.23 13.22
C LEU A 133 19.78 -1.53 11.92
N ALA A 134 20.76 -1.17 11.09
CA ALA A 134 20.50 -0.54 9.80
C ALA A 134 19.69 -1.45 8.87
N GLN A 135 20.06 -2.74 8.79
CA GLN A 135 19.33 -3.74 8.03
C GLN A 135 17.88 -3.90 8.51
N ALA A 136 17.67 -4.02 9.83
CA ALA A 136 16.33 -4.15 10.41
C ALA A 136 15.46 -2.93 10.12
N VAL A 137 16.02 -1.72 10.23
CA VAL A 137 15.31 -0.47 9.93
C VAL A 137 14.99 -0.37 8.45
N ALA A 138 15.95 -0.65 7.55
CA ALA A 138 15.75 -0.59 6.11
C ALA A 138 14.69 -1.60 5.65
N ALA A 139 14.79 -2.86 6.09
CA ALA A 139 13.83 -3.92 5.76
C ALA A 139 12.41 -3.58 6.23
N HIS A 140 12.26 -2.89 7.36
CA HIS A 140 10.94 -2.44 7.84
C HIS A 140 10.42 -1.22 7.07
N ALA A 141 11.30 -0.27 6.75
CA ALA A 141 10.89 1.05 6.28
C ALA A 141 10.72 1.15 4.76
N THR A 142 11.54 0.47 3.98
CA THR A 142 11.58 0.63 2.52
C THR A 142 10.49 -0.10 1.73
N PRO A 143 9.83 -1.19 2.19
CA PRO A 143 8.80 -1.85 1.38
C PRO A 143 7.65 -0.91 0.98
N VAL A 144 7.12 -1.08 -0.24
CA VAL A 144 5.96 -0.31 -0.70
C VAL A 144 4.76 -0.56 0.21
N GLY A 145 4.20 0.51 0.78
CA GLY A 145 3.05 0.42 1.68
C GLY A 145 3.38 0.19 3.15
N SER A 146 4.66 0.25 3.55
CA SER A 146 5.12 0.14 4.95
C SER A 146 4.53 1.17 5.91
N GLY A 147 3.92 2.25 5.39
CA GLY A 147 3.37 3.34 6.21
C GLY A 147 4.43 4.27 6.79
N THR A 148 5.70 4.14 6.36
CA THR A 148 6.81 4.98 6.82
C THR A 148 7.09 6.15 5.88
N VAL A 149 8.03 7.00 6.29
CA VAL A 149 8.50 8.14 5.49
C VAL A 149 9.62 7.79 4.52
N ALA A 150 10.15 6.55 4.50
CA ALA A 150 11.36 6.22 3.76
C ALA A 150 11.32 6.68 2.30
N ARG A 151 10.20 6.46 1.60
CA ARG A 151 10.03 6.80 0.17
C ARG A 151 9.48 8.21 -0.10
N THR A 152 9.35 9.08 0.90
CA THR A 152 8.80 10.44 0.68
C THR A 152 9.78 11.32 -0.08
N ARG A 153 9.30 12.10 -1.05
CA ARG A 153 10.11 13.09 -1.79
C ARG A 153 10.22 14.46 -1.11
N ARG A 154 9.62 14.62 0.07
CA ARG A 154 9.49 15.92 0.75
C ARG A 154 10.69 16.34 1.59
N ILE A 155 11.51 15.38 1.98
CA ILE A 155 12.68 15.55 2.86
C ILE A 155 13.83 14.72 2.28
N SER A 156 15.06 15.02 2.68
CA SER A 156 16.26 14.34 2.18
C SER A 156 16.30 12.87 2.60
N VAL A 157 17.23 12.07 2.06
CA VAL A 157 17.34 10.65 2.44
C VAL A 157 17.83 10.49 3.88
N GLU A 158 18.68 11.40 4.32
CA GLU A 158 19.24 11.48 5.67
C GLU A 158 18.14 11.75 6.70
N ASP A 159 17.28 12.75 6.45
CA ASP A 159 16.12 13.05 7.31
C ASP A 159 15.16 11.86 7.41
N ARG A 160 15.00 11.11 6.30
CA ARG A 160 14.15 9.90 6.26
C ARG A 160 14.77 8.77 7.05
N ALA A 161 16.08 8.58 6.94
CA ALA A 161 16.84 7.58 7.68
C ALA A 161 16.75 7.85 9.19
N GLU A 162 17.00 9.08 9.64
CA GLU A 162 16.83 9.47 11.04
C GLU A 162 15.40 9.21 11.52
N ALA A 163 14.40 9.69 10.78
CA ALA A 163 13.00 9.52 11.14
C ALA A 163 12.59 8.03 11.22
N ALA A 164 13.12 7.20 10.32
CA ALA A 164 12.88 5.75 10.31
C ALA A 164 13.52 5.07 11.53
N VAL A 165 14.77 5.39 11.87
CA VAL A 165 15.44 4.85 13.06
C VAL A 165 14.68 5.23 14.34
N ILE A 166 14.32 6.50 14.49
CA ILE A 166 13.59 6.98 15.67
C ILE A 166 12.19 6.33 15.75
N ALA A 167 11.52 6.15 14.62
CA ALA A 167 10.22 5.48 14.58
C ALA A 167 10.35 3.99 14.94
N TRP A 168 11.37 3.31 14.42
CA TRP A 168 11.65 1.90 14.69
C TRP A 168 11.97 1.69 16.17
N LEU A 169 12.87 2.50 16.74
CA LEU A 169 13.21 2.44 18.16
C LEU A 169 11.97 2.71 19.02
N ARG A 170 11.15 3.71 18.69
CA ARG A 170 9.91 3.97 19.42
C ARG A 170 8.99 2.74 19.44
N HIS A 171 8.90 1.99 18.35
CA HIS A 171 8.07 0.80 18.28
C HIS A 171 8.67 -0.37 19.09
N GLN A 172 9.99 -0.55 19.03
CA GLN A 172 10.66 -1.72 19.58
C GLN A 172 11.08 -1.58 21.05
N THR A 173 11.51 -0.38 21.47
CA THR A 173 12.09 -0.12 22.79
C THR A 173 11.11 0.53 23.78
N THR A 174 9.89 0.86 23.33
CA THR A 174 8.92 1.58 24.18
C THR A 174 7.53 0.96 24.08
N LEU A 175 6.66 1.24 25.05
CA LEU A 175 5.25 0.84 25.02
C LEU A 175 4.37 1.77 24.18
N TYR A 176 4.96 2.58 23.30
CA TYR A 176 4.28 3.70 22.62
C TYR A 176 2.96 3.32 21.96
N ASP A 177 2.85 2.18 21.29
CA ASP A 177 1.61 1.79 20.60
C ASP A 177 0.48 1.38 21.56
N ARG A 178 0.82 1.08 22.81
CA ARG A 178 -0.12 0.72 23.88
C ARG A 178 -0.30 1.84 24.91
N MET A 179 0.44 2.94 24.80
CA MET A 179 0.31 4.10 25.69
C MET A 179 -1.04 4.79 25.45
N ASP A 180 -1.81 4.98 26.53
CA ASP A 180 -2.95 5.87 26.48
C ASP A 180 -2.46 7.32 26.47
N ILE A 181 -2.70 8.02 25.36
CA ILE A 181 -2.33 9.42 25.19
C ILE A 181 -3.63 10.23 25.11
N PRO A 182 -3.88 11.13 26.09
CA PRO A 182 -5.06 11.98 26.10
C PRO A 182 -5.27 12.70 24.77
N ARG A 183 -6.53 12.82 24.33
CA ARG A 183 -6.92 13.48 23.08
C ARG A 183 -6.89 15.02 23.18
N VAL A 184 -5.82 15.56 23.76
CA VAL A 184 -5.56 16.99 23.88
C VAL A 184 -4.69 17.46 22.72
N LYS A 185 -5.02 18.63 22.14
CA LYS A 185 -4.31 19.21 21.00
C LYS A 185 -2.81 19.30 21.33
N GLY A 186 -1.97 18.70 20.49
CA GLY A 186 -0.52 18.73 20.62
C GLY A 186 0.09 17.65 21.52
N LYS A 187 -0.67 16.98 22.40
CA LYS A 187 -0.09 16.04 23.39
C LYS A 187 0.63 14.86 22.76
N ARG A 188 0.06 14.26 21.71
CA ARG A 188 0.74 13.19 20.93
C ARG A 188 2.05 13.65 20.31
N ARG A 189 2.16 14.92 19.88
CA ARG A 189 3.39 15.45 19.30
C ARG A 189 4.46 15.64 20.36
N GLU A 190 4.07 16.12 21.54
CA GLU A 190 4.95 16.27 22.70
C GLU A 190 5.53 14.93 23.14
N VAL A 191 4.68 13.91 23.35
CA VAL A 191 5.11 12.55 23.72
C VAL A 191 6.08 11.99 22.68
N ARG A 192 5.75 12.10 21.38
CA ARG A 192 6.65 11.65 20.30
C ARG A 192 8.01 12.35 20.33
N ARG A 193 8.06 13.65 20.65
CA ARG A 193 9.33 14.39 20.78
C ARG A 193 10.14 13.91 21.98
N ALA A 194 9.50 13.66 23.12
CA ALA A 194 10.18 13.13 24.30
C ALA A 194 10.80 11.76 24.03
N LEU A 195 10.02 10.83 23.44
CA LEU A 195 10.54 9.51 23.05
C LEU A 195 11.68 9.62 22.04
N ALA A 196 11.57 10.52 21.07
CA ALA A 196 12.65 10.77 20.11
C ALA A 196 13.93 11.31 20.73
N ARG A 197 13.87 12.06 21.85
CA ARG A 197 15.06 12.47 22.59
C ARG A 197 15.72 11.28 23.27
N GLY A 198 14.94 10.48 24.01
CA GLY A 198 15.45 9.26 24.65
C GLY A 198 16.07 8.27 23.65
N SER A 199 15.49 8.13 22.45
CA SER A 199 16.09 7.33 21.38
C SER A 199 17.46 7.86 20.94
N ARG A 200 17.63 9.18 20.79
CA ARG A 200 18.93 9.78 20.42
C ARG A 200 19.97 9.64 21.52
N GLU A 201 19.55 9.80 22.78
CA GLU A 201 20.41 9.59 23.95
C GLU A 201 20.91 8.15 24.00
N LEU A 202 20.01 7.17 23.82
CA LEU A 202 20.37 5.75 23.73
C LEU A 202 21.40 5.50 22.61
N LEU A 203 21.14 6.01 21.40
CA LEU A 203 22.05 5.83 20.26
C LEU A 203 23.43 6.48 20.50
N SER A 204 23.49 7.58 21.25
CA SER A 204 24.74 8.32 21.48
C SER A 204 25.79 7.50 22.25
N ALA A 205 25.35 6.58 23.11
CA ALA A 205 26.25 5.70 23.86
C ALA A 205 27.07 4.78 22.94
N TYR A 206 26.51 4.38 21.79
CA TYR A 206 27.14 3.50 20.82
C TYR A 206 28.03 4.23 19.80
N ARG A 207 28.13 5.57 19.89
CA ARG A 207 29.02 6.37 19.03
C ARG A 207 30.44 6.51 19.60
N ARG A 208 30.70 5.85 20.72
CA ARG A 208 31.95 5.92 21.47
C ARG A 208 32.50 4.49 21.66
N PRO A 209 33.80 4.31 21.98
CA PRO A 209 34.43 2.99 22.06
C PRO A 209 34.04 2.15 23.28
N GLU A 210 33.32 2.73 24.24
CA GLU A 210 32.98 2.12 25.52
C GLU A 210 32.24 0.78 25.34
N PRO A 211 32.44 -0.19 26.24
CA PRO A 211 31.75 -1.46 26.15
C PRO A 211 30.23 -1.28 26.25
N ILE A 212 29.51 -2.13 25.53
CA ILE A 212 28.05 -2.15 25.53
C ILE A 212 27.55 -2.49 26.95
N PRO A 213 26.63 -1.71 27.53
CA PRO A 213 26.04 -2.05 28.83
C PRO A 213 25.29 -3.38 28.75
N SER A 214 25.43 -4.20 29.80
CA SER A 214 24.68 -5.44 29.95
C SER A 214 23.50 -5.24 30.92
N PRO A 215 22.25 -5.54 30.52
CA PRO A 215 21.86 -6.05 29.21
C PRO A 215 21.85 -4.98 28.12
N CYS A 216 22.15 -5.36 26.87
CA CYS A 216 22.19 -4.45 25.72
C CYS A 216 20.77 -4.14 25.21
N PRO A 217 20.25 -2.90 25.35
CA PRO A 217 18.87 -2.59 24.96
C PRO A 217 18.63 -2.73 23.45
N LEU A 218 19.61 -2.37 22.61
CA LEU A 218 19.48 -2.48 21.15
C LEU A 218 19.51 -3.93 20.67
N ALA A 219 20.32 -4.79 21.29
CA ALA A 219 20.34 -6.21 20.96
C ALA A 219 18.99 -6.86 21.30
N GLN A 220 18.45 -6.59 22.49
CA GLN A 220 17.12 -7.07 22.89
C GLN A 220 16.01 -6.60 21.94
N ALA A 221 16.07 -5.33 21.52
CA ALA A 221 15.11 -4.78 20.56
C ALA A 221 15.20 -5.47 19.18
N LEU A 222 16.41 -5.78 18.71
CA LEU A 222 16.63 -6.49 17.46
C LEU A 222 16.13 -7.94 17.54
N ASP A 223 16.40 -8.62 18.65
CA ASP A 223 15.97 -10.01 18.85
C ASP A 223 14.44 -10.09 18.93
N ARG A 224 13.80 -9.12 19.59
CA ARG A 224 12.34 -8.97 19.59
C ARG A 224 11.79 -8.70 18.19
N ALA A 225 12.38 -7.77 17.44
CA ALA A 225 11.95 -7.46 16.09
C ALA A 225 12.05 -8.68 15.15
N ALA A 226 13.09 -9.52 15.34
CA ALA A 226 13.24 -10.76 14.59
C ALA A 226 12.14 -11.78 14.92
N GLN A 227 11.72 -11.87 16.20
CA GLN A 227 10.60 -12.73 16.62
C GLN A 227 9.25 -12.23 16.06
N GLU A 228 9.02 -10.92 16.07
CA GLU A 228 7.81 -10.30 15.51
C GLU A 228 7.75 -10.42 13.98
N GLY A 229 8.91 -10.46 13.29
CA GLY A 229 9.01 -10.70 11.84
C GLY A 229 8.91 -12.16 11.40
N GLY A 230 9.14 -13.12 12.30
CA GLY A 230 9.03 -14.56 12.05
C GLY A 230 7.63 -15.15 12.29
N THR A 231 6.75 -14.41 12.97
CA THR A 231 5.32 -14.71 13.05
C THR A 231 4.64 -13.92 11.94
N PRO A 232 3.77 -14.49 11.09
CA PRO A 232 2.90 -13.65 10.27
C PRO A 232 2.08 -12.79 11.25
N GLY A 233 2.51 -11.54 11.44
CA GLY A 233 1.79 -10.56 12.23
C GLY A 233 0.36 -10.54 11.73
N PRO A 234 -0.64 -10.35 12.62
CA PRO A 234 -2.04 -10.38 12.22
C PRO A 234 -2.18 -9.46 11.02
N GLU A 235 -2.62 -10.06 9.91
CA GLU A 235 -2.94 -9.43 8.65
C GLU A 235 -3.45 -8.01 8.97
N ALA A 236 -2.67 -6.99 8.56
CA ALA A 236 -2.97 -5.59 8.86
C ALA A 236 -4.48 -5.41 8.67
N PRO A 237 -5.23 -4.95 9.70
CA PRO A 237 -6.68 -5.12 9.74
C PRO A 237 -7.21 -4.70 8.38
N SER A 238 -7.73 -5.70 7.65
CA SER A 238 -8.38 -5.54 6.36
C SER A 238 -9.07 -4.20 6.41
N LYS A 239 -8.54 -3.20 5.68
CA LYS A 239 -9.13 -1.86 5.63
C LYS A 239 -10.60 -2.13 5.40
N ARG A 240 -11.46 -1.89 6.41
CA ARG A 240 -12.88 -2.26 6.38
C ARG A 240 -13.40 -2.05 4.98
N THR A 241 -13.39 -3.12 4.20
CA THR A 241 -14.00 -3.12 2.90
C THR A 241 -15.46 -3.21 3.29
N TYR A 242 -16.26 -2.23 2.86
CA TYR A 242 -17.70 -2.39 2.97
C TYR A 242 -18.05 -3.78 2.46
N PRO A 243 -18.83 -4.58 3.21
CA PRO A 243 -19.21 -5.89 2.75
C PRO A 243 -19.84 -5.71 1.37
N LYS A 244 -19.29 -6.42 0.37
CA LYS A 244 -19.99 -6.70 -0.87
C LYS A 244 -21.32 -7.34 -0.48
N ARG A 245 -22.39 -6.55 -0.35
CA ARG A 245 -23.71 -7.06 -0.68
C ARG A 245 -23.72 -7.19 -2.19
N LEU A 246 -23.09 -8.26 -2.67
CA LEU A 246 -23.49 -8.88 -3.93
C LEU A 246 -24.94 -9.33 -3.72
N PRO A 247 -25.83 -9.13 -4.71
CA PRO A 247 -27.19 -9.62 -4.62
C PRO A 247 -27.21 -11.14 -4.49
N PRO A 248 -28.22 -11.74 -3.83
CA PRO A 248 -28.45 -13.18 -3.96
C PRO A 248 -28.74 -13.49 -5.44
N GLY A 249 -27.97 -14.41 -6.03
CA GLY A 249 -28.03 -14.78 -7.45
C GLY A 249 -26.80 -14.41 -8.29
N PHE A 250 -25.71 -13.93 -7.67
CA PHE A 250 -24.41 -13.83 -8.34
C PHE A 250 -23.61 -15.12 -8.10
N ASP A 251 -23.78 -16.11 -8.97
CA ASP A 251 -22.98 -17.34 -8.92
C ASP A 251 -21.50 -17.00 -9.17
N GLY A 252 -20.70 -17.23 -8.13
CA GLY A 252 -19.26 -16.96 -8.08
C GLY A 252 -18.40 -17.94 -8.87
N ASP A 253 -18.95 -18.64 -9.86
CA ASP A 253 -18.26 -19.75 -10.56
C ASP A 253 -17.66 -19.37 -11.93
N PHE A 254 -17.62 -18.09 -12.30
CA PHE A 254 -17.03 -17.67 -13.58
C PHE A 254 -15.56 -17.22 -13.54
N PHE A 255 -14.87 -17.35 -12.40
CA PHE A 255 -13.45 -16.98 -12.27
C PHE A 255 -12.48 -18.14 -11.92
N LEU A 256 -12.98 -19.37 -11.75
CA LEU A 256 -12.15 -20.55 -11.49
C LEU A 256 -12.10 -21.58 -12.64
N SER A 257 -12.86 -21.40 -13.71
CA SER A 257 -12.97 -22.38 -14.81
C SER A 257 -12.04 -22.14 -16.01
N ALA A 258 -11.07 -21.22 -15.90
CA ALA A 258 -10.08 -20.97 -16.97
C ALA A 258 -8.64 -21.40 -16.61
N LEU A 259 -8.43 -22.05 -15.46
CA LEU A 259 -7.12 -22.60 -15.06
C LEU A 259 -7.11 -24.14 -14.92
N VAL A 260 -8.20 -24.83 -15.26
CA VAL A 260 -8.30 -26.31 -15.15
C VAL A 260 -8.38 -27.02 -16.52
N ILE A 261 -8.49 -26.30 -17.65
CA ILE A 261 -8.53 -26.91 -19.00
C ILE A 261 -7.15 -26.85 -19.71
N ALA A 262 -6.05 -26.88 -18.95
CA ALA A 262 -4.70 -26.99 -19.51
C ALA A 262 -3.83 -28.08 -18.86
N PHE A 263 -4.40 -28.95 -18.00
CA PHE A 263 -3.64 -30.02 -17.34
C PHE A 263 -4.24 -31.43 -17.48
N THR A 264 -5.24 -31.61 -18.35
CA THR A 264 -5.88 -32.93 -18.60
C THR A 264 -6.02 -33.23 -20.09
N LEU A 265 -4.95 -33.00 -20.86
CA LEU A 265 -4.71 -33.62 -22.18
C LEU A 265 -3.22 -33.93 -22.40
N ALA A 266 -2.52 -34.37 -21.34
CA ALA A 266 -1.13 -34.80 -21.41
C ALA A 266 -0.80 -36.04 -20.57
N ASN A 267 -1.80 -36.75 -20.04
CA ASN A 267 -1.66 -38.11 -19.49
C ASN A 267 -3.04 -38.76 -19.50
N GLY A 268 -3.24 -39.66 -20.46
CA GLY A 268 -4.49 -40.34 -20.76
C GLY A 268 -4.53 -40.69 -22.24
#